data_AF-A0A931SLV6-F1
#
_entry.id   AF-A0A931SLV6-F1
#
_cell.length_a   1.000
_cell.length_b   1.000
_cell.length_c   1.000
_cell.angle_alpha   90.00
_cell.angle_beta   90.00
_cell.angle_gamma   90.00
#
_symmetry.space_group_name_H-M   'P 1'
#
loop_
_entity.id
_entity.type
_entity.pdbx_description
1 polymer ?
#
loop_
_entity_poly.entity_id
_entity_poly.type
_entity_poly.pdbx_seq_one_letter_code
_entity_poly.pdbx_strand_id
1 'polypeptide(L)'
;FFPAHMLFPNNIIANLDGAGTRGQTSPLFTYNDALSWTQAKHAFKAGFEVRFSSSDGFNGTGNPEFILPGVTIGVSGPSVTGISTIPGLVGNNVGAAQNLLLDLSGSVGNVTRNYEIRRATDAFIPVSRRRDFHQNEWGAFFKDDWKIRSNLTLNLGVRYDYYGVPWEKFGAVPRPVGGESGLFGLSGTSFADMWQPGRLNGSLTQLEFVGKNSPNPDRQLYKDDWNNLAPAVGFSWSLPWWGQDKTVVRAGYGISYSGAARFNSGLSLYIGTVPGSSTSQTLATRGLAGNYYNLTNLPLPAPAPTEKPLFVWPLTRRDGAMVGFTDDRVVPYIQNWNLEVQRELARNLTLEARYVGSKGTKLWGRINLNTVNIFENGILEAFNITRAGGNAALFDQMLRGMTINPGTNAALGQGVINGTTVTGSAALRANTQTRGFLANGNVGQFADFLNSNATLAGGRAGGLLLNSGLFPQNFIKVNPQF
;
A
#
# COMPACT_ATOMS: atom_id res chain seq x y z
N PHE A 1 24.47 12.07 -10.95
CA PHE A 1 24.53 12.51 -12.35
C PHE A 1 23.36 13.45 -12.59
N PHE A 2 23.62 14.76 -12.64
CA PHE A 2 22.68 15.70 -13.24
C PHE A 2 23.07 15.79 -14.71
N PRO A 3 22.24 15.37 -15.67
CA PRO A 3 22.57 15.55 -17.07
C PRO A 3 22.49 17.06 -17.38
N ALA A 4 23.65 17.69 -17.48
CA ALA A 4 23.80 18.99 -18.11
C ALA A 4 23.88 18.76 -19.62
N HIS A 5 23.07 19.53 -20.36
CA HIS A 5 22.98 19.61 -21.82
C HIS A 5 22.25 18.46 -22.53
N MET A 6 20.94 18.65 -22.71
CA MET A 6 20.18 18.01 -23.79
C MET A 6 20.00 18.98 -24.96
N LEU A 7 20.18 18.46 -26.17
CA LEU A 7 20.26 19.18 -27.46
C LEU A 7 18.92 19.72 -28.02
N PHE A 8 17.79 19.54 -27.33
CA PHE A 8 16.48 20.03 -27.80
C PHE A 8 15.77 20.79 -26.67
N PRO A 9 15.77 22.14 -26.70
CA PRO A 9 15.28 22.94 -25.58
C PRO A 9 13.77 22.90 -25.34
N ASN A 10 12.92 22.56 -26.33
CA ASN A 10 11.49 22.90 -26.22
C ASN A 10 10.45 21.83 -26.53
N ASN A 11 10.73 20.68 -27.14
CA ASN A 11 9.67 19.69 -27.39
C ASN A 11 10.26 18.27 -27.46
N ILE A 12 10.27 17.55 -26.34
CA ILE A 12 10.57 16.11 -26.36
C ILE A 12 9.24 15.36 -26.27
N ILE A 13 8.86 14.72 -27.38
CA ILE A 13 7.98 13.55 -27.35
C ILE A 13 8.82 12.45 -26.69
N ALA A 14 8.70 12.32 -25.37
CA ALA A 14 9.30 11.21 -24.63
C ALA A 14 8.25 10.11 -24.55
N ASN A 15 8.61 8.89 -24.97
CA ASN A 15 7.89 7.72 -24.53
C ASN A 15 8.18 7.56 -23.03
N LEU A 16 7.24 8.01 -22.19
CA LEU A 16 7.35 7.99 -20.73
C LEU A 16 7.19 6.57 -20.14
N ASP A 17 7.00 5.55 -20.98
CA ASP A 17 6.94 4.15 -20.55
C ASP A 17 8.36 3.58 -20.40
N GLY A 18 9.07 4.01 -19.34
CA GLY A 18 10.40 3.48 -19.06
C GLY A 18 10.99 3.97 -17.74
N ALA A 19 11.09 3.06 -16.76
CA ALA A 19 11.84 3.13 -15.50
C ALA A 19 12.32 4.52 -15.04
N GLY A 20 11.50 5.23 -14.27
CA GLY A 20 11.86 6.56 -13.75
C GLY A 20 13.19 6.55 -12.96
N THR A 21 13.94 7.64 -13.08
CA THR A 21 15.21 7.85 -12.37
C THR A 21 15.01 7.64 -10.86
N ARG A 22 15.86 6.80 -10.25
CA ARG A 22 15.89 6.57 -8.80
C ARG A 22 17.28 6.88 -8.28
N GLY A 23 17.36 7.42 -7.08
CA GLY A 23 18.63 7.71 -6.43
C GLY A 23 18.47 7.76 -4.93
N GLN A 24 19.49 7.28 -4.23
CA GLN A 24 19.47 7.16 -2.78
C GLN A 24 20.88 7.24 -2.22
N THR A 25 21.02 7.81 -1.04
CA THR A 25 22.25 7.79 -0.23
C THR A 25 21.87 7.37 1.19
N SER A 26 22.50 6.31 1.70
CA SER A 26 22.13 5.69 2.97
C SER A 26 23.34 5.44 3.87
N PRO A 27 23.87 6.49 4.52
CA PRO A 27 24.96 6.30 5.46
C PRO A 27 24.48 5.50 6.68
N LEU A 28 25.36 4.64 7.18
CA LEU A 28 25.19 3.91 8.43
C LEU A 28 26.43 4.14 9.28
N PHE A 29 26.26 4.80 10.42
CA PHE A 29 27.30 4.92 11.44
C PHE A 29 27.05 3.89 12.52
N THR A 30 28.07 3.09 12.83
CA THR A 30 28.00 2.07 13.87
C THR A 30 29.13 2.28 14.86
N TYR A 31 28.78 2.34 16.13
CA TYR A 31 29.72 2.32 17.24
C TYR A 31 29.47 1.04 18.03
N ASN A 32 30.51 0.24 18.24
CA ASN A 32 30.40 -0.97 19.02
C ASN A 32 31.62 -1.13 19.92
N ASP A 33 31.43 -1.84 21.02
CA ASP A 33 32.49 -2.27 21.89
C ASP A 33 32.17 -3.65 22.47
N ALA A 34 33.21 -4.42 22.78
CA ALA A 34 33.06 -5.72 23.39
C ALA A 34 34.23 -6.02 24.34
N LEU A 35 33.89 -6.26 25.60
CA LEU A 35 34.80 -6.75 26.62
C LEU A 35 34.72 -8.27 26.70
N SER A 36 35.88 -8.93 26.76
CA SER A 36 35.98 -10.36 27.02
C SER A 36 36.84 -10.60 28.26
N TRP A 37 36.35 -11.40 29.19
CA TRP A 37 37.04 -11.70 30.45
C TRP A 37 36.88 -13.17 30.82
N THR A 38 38.01 -13.87 30.95
CA THR A 38 38.02 -15.26 31.37
C THR A 38 38.55 -15.37 32.79
N GLN A 39 37.77 -15.98 33.67
CA GLN A 39 38.18 -16.27 35.04
C GLN A 39 37.74 -17.68 35.44
N ALA A 40 38.72 -18.52 35.78
CA ALA A 40 38.51 -19.90 36.21
C ALA A 40 37.60 -20.70 35.25
N LYS A 41 36.37 -21.02 35.68
CA LYS A 41 35.40 -21.83 34.93
C LYS A 41 34.52 -21.01 33.99
N HIS A 42 34.65 -19.69 33.98
CA HIS A 42 33.78 -18.78 33.24
C HIS A 42 34.57 -18.01 32.18
N ALA A 43 33.95 -17.82 31.03
CA ALA A 43 34.42 -16.89 30.00
C ALA A 43 33.28 -15.94 29.66
N PHE A 44 33.34 -14.76 30.24
CA PHE A 44 32.36 -13.70 30.06
C PHE A 44 32.66 -12.91 28.80
N LYS A 45 31.60 -12.50 28.09
CA LYS A 45 31.67 -11.51 27.02
C LYS A 45 30.48 -10.56 27.14
N ALA A 46 30.76 -9.27 27.21
CA ALA A 46 29.74 -8.24 27.26
C ALA A 46 30.03 -7.18 26.20
N GLY A 47 29.01 -6.50 25.71
CA GLY A 47 29.22 -5.43 24.75
C GLY A 47 27.96 -4.64 24.46
N PHE A 48 28.15 -3.52 23.76
CA PHE A 48 27.07 -2.68 23.30
C PHE A 48 27.31 -2.30 21.83
N GLU A 49 26.23 -1.91 21.18
CA GLU A 49 26.24 -1.42 19.81
C GLU A 49 25.20 -0.32 19.67
N VAL A 50 25.57 0.78 19.00
CA VAL A 50 24.64 1.86 18.63
C VAL A 50 24.79 2.10 17.14
N ARG A 51 23.66 2.18 16.44
CA ARG A 51 23.61 2.43 15.00
C ARG A 51 22.77 3.67 14.72
N PHE A 52 23.32 4.55 13.90
CA PHE A 52 22.63 5.70 13.34
C PHE A 52 22.52 5.48 11.84
N SER A 53 21.32 5.16 11.38
CA SER A 53 21.04 5.00 9.96
C SER A 53 20.26 6.20 9.45
N SER A 54 20.62 6.66 8.26
CA SER A 54 19.75 7.55 7.50
C SER A 54 19.64 7.10 6.07
N SER A 55 18.61 7.57 5.39
CA SER A 55 18.42 7.31 3.99
C SER A 55 17.67 8.44 3.31
N ASP A 56 18.38 9.13 2.44
CA ASP A 56 17.88 10.20 1.61
C ASP A 56 17.71 9.70 0.19
N GLY A 57 16.48 9.67 -0.31
CA GLY A 57 16.21 9.16 -1.65
C GLY A 57 14.98 9.72 -2.33
N PHE A 58 14.93 9.49 -3.63
CA PHE A 58 13.81 9.76 -4.53
C PHE A 58 13.54 8.52 -5.39
N ASN A 59 12.26 8.24 -5.65
CA ASN A 59 11.79 7.09 -6.42
C ASN A 59 11.07 7.58 -7.69
N GLY A 60 10.98 6.75 -8.74
CA GLY A 60 10.54 7.12 -10.09
C GLY A 60 9.14 7.71 -10.23
N THR A 61 8.24 7.63 -9.23
CA THR A 61 7.01 8.44 -9.19
C THR A 61 7.27 9.92 -8.88
N GLY A 62 8.39 10.22 -8.22
CA GLY A 62 9.01 11.52 -8.11
C GLY A 62 10.15 11.72 -9.12
N ASN A 63 10.13 11.08 -10.29
CA ASN A 63 11.08 11.42 -11.37
C ASN A 63 10.96 12.94 -11.65
N PRO A 64 12.06 13.69 -11.78
CA PRO A 64 12.01 15.07 -12.25
C PRO A 64 11.21 15.25 -13.56
N GLU A 65 11.15 14.23 -14.40
CA GLU A 65 10.34 14.21 -15.63
C GLU A 65 8.83 14.19 -15.38
N PHE A 66 8.35 13.66 -14.24
CA PHE A 66 6.91 13.68 -13.88
C PHE A 66 6.44 15.01 -13.27
N ILE A 67 7.37 15.92 -12.95
CA ILE A 67 7.05 17.28 -12.47
C ILE A 67 6.78 18.22 -13.64
N LEU A 68 7.40 17.94 -14.78
CA LEU A 68 7.14 18.67 -16.01
C LEU A 68 5.70 18.40 -16.44
N PRO A 69 5.02 19.39 -17.03
CA PRO A 69 3.72 19.14 -17.60
C PRO A 69 3.82 18.10 -18.71
N GLY A 70 3.14 16.98 -18.55
CA GLY A 70 2.98 15.95 -19.56
C GLY A 70 1.73 16.20 -20.38
N VAL A 71 1.84 16.08 -21.70
CA VAL A 71 0.70 16.13 -22.62
C VAL A 71 0.56 14.76 -23.26
N THR A 72 -0.60 14.14 -23.09
CA THR A 72 -0.94 12.88 -23.76
C THR A 72 -1.82 13.20 -24.95
N ILE A 73 -1.37 12.86 -26.16
CA ILE A 73 -2.19 12.93 -27.37
C ILE A 73 -3.26 11.83 -27.28
N GLY A 74 -4.50 12.16 -27.64
CA GLY A 74 -5.63 11.23 -27.54
C GLY A 74 -6.97 11.92 -27.36
N VAL A 75 -7.88 11.27 -26.63
CA VAL A 75 -9.28 11.67 -26.49
C VAL A 75 -9.55 12.27 -25.11
N SER A 76 -9.79 13.58 -25.04
CA SER A 76 -10.27 14.26 -23.80
C SER A 76 -11.61 14.98 -23.99
N GLY A 77 -11.99 15.16 -25.26
CA GLY A 77 -13.07 16.04 -25.70
C GLY A 77 -14.27 15.30 -26.29
N PRO A 78 -15.15 16.02 -27.02
CA PRO A 78 -16.34 15.42 -27.61
C PRO A 78 -15.96 14.27 -28.56
N SER A 79 -16.78 13.22 -28.56
CA SER A 79 -16.56 12.06 -29.43
C SER A 79 -16.48 12.49 -30.89
N VAL A 80 -15.56 11.89 -31.64
CA VAL A 80 -15.47 12.08 -33.09
C VAL A 80 -16.80 11.65 -33.72
N THR A 81 -17.56 12.62 -34.23
CA THR A 81 -18.86 12.41 -34.88
C THR A 81 -18.71 12.15 -36.37
N GLY A 82 -19.64 11.39 -36.97
CA GLY A 82 -19.72 11.21 -38.43
C GLY A 82 -18.74 10.20 -39.03
N ILE A 83 -17.84 9.61 -38.24
CA ILE A 83 -16.90 8.60 -38.76
C ILE A 83 -17.55 7.22 -38.90
N SER A 84 -18.54 6.91 -38.06
CA SER A 84 -19.35 5.69 -38.14
C SER A 84 -20.32 5.68 -39.32
N THR A 85 -20.47 6.80 -40.03
CA THR A 85 -21.33 6.92 -41.21
C THR A 85 -20.58 6.74 -42.52
N ILE A 86 -19.26 6.51 -42.47
CA ILE A 86 -18.43 6.25 -43.65
C ILE A 86 -18.79 4.86 -44.22
N PRO A 87 -19.26 4.75 -45.47
CA PRO A 87 -19.64 3.47 -46.07
C PRO A 87 -18.47 2.48 -46.08
N GLY A 88 -18.73 1.24 -45.64
CA GLY A 88 -17.74 0.16 -45.59
C GLY A 88 -16.88 0.11 -44.32
N LEU A 89 -17.00 1.09 -43.41
CA LEU A 89 -16.30 1.10 -42.13
C LEU A 89 -17.11 0.35 -41.06
N VAL A 90 -16.58 -0.75 -40.52
CA VAL A 90 -17.29 -1.60 -39.55
C VAL A 90 -16.42 -2.01 -38.36
N GLY A 91 -17.07 -2.19 -37.20
CA GLY A 91 -16.46 -2.74 -36.00
C GLY A 91 -15.21 -1.99 -35.55
N ASN A 92 -14.12 -2.73 -35.29
CA ASN A 92 -12.85 -2.18 -34.81
C ASN A 92 -12.23 -1.13 -35.75
N ASN A 93 -12.57 -1.15 -37.04
CA ASN A 93 -12.04 -0.19 -38.02
C ASN A 93 -12.59 1.23 -37.77
N VAL A 94 -13.78 1.37 -37.18
CA VAL A 94 -14.32 2.68 -36.78
C VAL A 94 -13.45 3.30 -35.69
N GLY A 95 -13.09 2.51 -34.67
CA GLY A 95 -12.20 2.97 -33.59
C GLY A 95 -10.78 3.28 -34.09
N ALA A 96 -10.24 2.48 -35.00
CA ALA A 96 -8.95 2.75 -35.62
C ALA A 96 -8.94 4.07 -36.41
N ALA A 97 -9.97 4.31 -37.24
CA ALA A 97 -10.11 5.55 -37.99
C ALA A 97 -10.28 6.77 -37.07
N GLN A 98 -11.02 6.63 -35.96
CA GLN A 98 -11.16 7.67 -34.94
C GLN A 98 -9.81 8.04 -34.34
N ASN A 99 -9.06 7.03 -33.88
CA ASN A 99 -7.77 7.24 -33.25
C ASN A 99 -6.76 7.87 -34.23
N LEU A 100 -6.78 7.47 -35.51
CA LEU A 100 -5.95 8.09 -36.54
C LEU A 100 -6.28 9.58 -36.73
N LEU A 101 -7.55 9.95 -36.78
CA LEU A 101 -7.94 11.36 -36.90
C LEU A 101 -7.52 12.18 -35.68
N LEU A 102 -7.66 11.62 -34.48
CA LEU A 102 -7.24 12.25 -33.24
C LEU A 102 -5.72 12.45 -33.18
N ASP A 103 -4.95 11.48 -33.68
CA ASP A 103 -3.50 11.57 -33.80
C ASP A 103 -3.08 12.64 -34.82
N LEU A 104 -3.63 12.59 -36.05
CA LEU A 104 -3.33 13.55 -37.11
C LEU A 104 -3.74 15.00 -36.77
N SER A 105 -4.80 15.16 -35.99
CA SER A 105 -5.24 16.49 -35.52
C SER A 105 -4.44 17.01 -34.33
N GLY A 106 -3.50 16.22 -33.79
CA GLY A 106 -2.77 16.54 -32.57
C GLY A 106 -3.70 16.73 -31.37
N SER A 107 -4.82 16.01 -31.34
CA SER A 107 -5.83 16.08 -30.29
C SER A 107 -5.21 15.68 -28.95
N VAL A 108 -5.51 16.45 -27.91
CA VAL A 108 -4.95 16.24 -26.58
C VAL A 108 -5.96 15.46 -25.75
N GLY A 109 -5.54 14.28 -25.31
CA GLY A 109 -6.28 13.36 -24.46
C GLY A 109 -6.16 13.64 -22.98
N ASN A 110 -5.05 14.23 -22.55
CA ASN A 110 -4.89 14.72 -21.20
C ASN A 110 -3.72 15.69 -21.10
N VAL A 111 -3.76 16.57 -20.11
CA VAL A 111 -2.62 17.38 -19.67
C VAL A 111 -2.45 17.09 -18.19
N THR A 112 -1.30 16.59 -17.78
CA THR A 112 -1.02 16.23 -16.38
C THR A 112 0.20 16.98 -15.86
N ARG A 113 0.11 17.49 -14.64
CA ARG A 113 1.28 18.00 -13.91
C ARG A 113 1.20 17.59 -12.45
N ASN A 114 2.29 17.01 -11.93
CA ASN A 114 2.33 16.55 -10.55
C ASN A 114 2.91 17.61 -9.61
N TYR A 115 2.36 17.63 -8.41
CA TYR A 115 2.77 18.48 -7.31
C TYR A 115 2.98 17.64 -6.04
N GLU A 116 4.02 17.97 -5.32
CA GLU A 116 4.51 17.20 -4.17
C GLU A 116 4.82 18.15 -3.01
N ILE A 117 5.07 17.55 -1.85
CA ILE A 117 5.64 18.23 -0.68
C ILE A 117 7.00 17.65 -0.34
N ARG A 118 7.94 18.50 0.10
CA ARG A 118 9.24 18.06 0.64
C ARG A 118 9.29 18.21 2.15
N ARG A 119 8.61 19.21 2.70
CA ARG A 119 8.53 19.51 4.12
C ARG A 119 7.08 19.53 4.59
N ALA A 120 6.89 19.32 5.88
CA ALA A 120 5.55 19.39 6.49
C ALA A 120 4.87 20.77 6.35
N THR A 121 5.65 21.83 6.16
CA THR A 121 5.19 23.22 6.03
C THR A 121 5.04 23.69 4.58
N ASP A 122 5.47 22.89 3.61
CA ASP A 122 5.41 23.29 2.20
C ASP A 122 3.94 23.30 1.74
N ALA A 123 3.60 24.21 0.83
CA ALA A 123 2.45 24.03 -0.04
C ALA A 123 2.78 22.99 -1.13
N PHE A 124 1.78 22.56 -1.90
CA PHE A 124 2.05 21.73 -3.09
C PHE A 124 2.92 22.49 -4.08
N ILE A 125 4.13 21.97 -4.32
CA ILE A 125 5.12 22.57 -5.19
C ILE A 125 5.50 21.60 -6.32
N PRO A 126 5.80 22.10 -7.53
CA PRO A 126 6.20 21.25 -8.65
C PRO A 126 7.66 20.86 -8.46
N VAL A 127 7.92 19.92 -7.55
CA VAL A 127 9.25 19.38 -7.27
C VAL A 127 9.20 17.88 -7.12
N SER A 128 10.35 17.22 -7.33
CA SER A 128 10.46 15.78 -7.11
C SER A 128 10.34 15.51 -5.62
N ARG A 129 9.52 14.51 -5.29
CA ARG A 129 9.44 13.95 -3.95
C ARG A 129 10.77 13.32 -3.54
N ARG A 130 11.33 13.85 -2.47
CA ARG A 130 12.54 13.35 -1.80
C ARG A 130 12.22 13.16 -0.33
N ARG A 131 12.70 12.07 0.27
CA ARG A 131 12.49 11.75 1.69
C ARG A 131 13.82 11.37 2.32
N ASP A 132 14.14 12.02 3.43
CA ASP A 132 15.35 11.78 4.22
C ASP A 132 14.93 11.16 5.56
N PHE A 133 14.89 9.83 5.59
CA PHE A 133 14.50 9.06 6.77
C PHE A 133 15.69 8.81 7.67
N HIS A 134 15.46 8.82 8.97
CA HIS A 134 16.44 8.54 10.00
C HIS A 134 15.88 7.51 10.98
N GLN A 135 16.78 6.66 11.47
CA GLN A 135 16.45 5.68 12.50
C GLN A 135 17.68 5.38 13.35
N ASN A 136 17.47 5.38 14.67
CA ASN A 136 18.48 5.02 15.65
C ASN A 136 18.16 3.65 16.25
N GLU A 137 19.18 2.84 16.40
CA GLU A 137 19.11 1.53 17.03
C GLU A 137 20.20 1.44 18.09
N TRP A 138 19.94 0.68 19.15
CA TRP A 138 21.01 0.29 20.07
C TRP A 138 20.73 -1.10 20.61
N GLY A 139 21.79 -1.79 21.00
CA GLY A 139 21.66 -3.08 21.66
C GLY A 139 22.81 -3.33 22.61
N ALA A 140 22.57 -4.19 23.57
CA ALA A 140 23.56 -4.63 24.53
C ALA A 140 23.45 -6.14 24.71
N PHE A 141 24.57 -6.80 24.97
CA PHE A 141 24.59 -8.24 25.20
C PHE A 141 25.52 -8.61 26.34
N PHE A 142 25.22 -9.76 26.94
CA PHE A 142 26.05 -10.44 27.91
C PHE A 142 26.03 -11.93 27.62
N LYS A 143 27.17 -12.59 27.70
CA LYS A 143 27.36 -14.02 27.49
C LYS A 143 28.33 -14.59 28.52
N ASP A 144 28.08 -15.81 28.98
CA ASP A 144 28.97 -16.62 29.78
C ASP A 144 29.12 -18.03 29.17
N ASP A 145 30.35 -18.45 28.93
CA ASP A 145 30.69 -19.85 28.66
C ASP A 145 31.19 -20.49 29.96
N TRP A 146 30.30 -21.26 30.60
CA TRP A 146 30.53 -21.83 31.92
C TRP A 146 30.88 -23.32 31.86
N LYS A 147 32.12 -23.66 32.19
CA LYS A 147 32.60 -25.03 32.36
C LYS A 147 32.18 -25.58 33.73
N ILE A 148 30.94 -26.07 33.84
CA ILE A 148 30.42 -26.70 35.07
C ILE A 148 31.31 -27.89 35.48
N ARG A 149 31.66 -28.74 34.50
CA ARG A 149 32.54 -29.90 34.65
C ARG A 149 33.55 -29.93 33.50
N SER A 150 34.61 -30.74 33.62
CA SER A 150 35.59 -30.92 32.54
C SER A 150 34.97 -31.41 31.22
N ASN A 151 33.84 -32.10 31.31
CA ASN A 151 33.09 -32.66 30.19
C ASN A 151 31.76 -31.94 29.90
N LEU A 152 31.37 -30.91 30.66
CA LEU A 152 30.09 -30.21 30.50
C LEU A 152 30.29 -28.70 30.52
N THR A 153 29.96 -28.05 29.41
CA THR A 153 29.96 -26.59 29.26
C THR A 153 28.55 -26.11 28.98
N LEU A 154 28.10 -25.06 29.67
CA LEU A 154 26.92 -24.28 29.31
C LEU A 154 27.33 -23.00 28.60
N ASN A 155 26.54 -22.61 27.60
CA ASN A 155 26.68 -21.35 26.89
C ASN A 155 25.41 -20.54 27.18
N LEU A 156 25.53 -19.51 28.02
CA LEU A 156 24.40 -18.67 28.43
C LEU A 156 24.60 -17.28 27.83
N GLY A 157 23.56 -16.73 27.23
CA GLY A 157 23.62 -15.43 26.59
C GLY A 157 22.28 -14.72 26.64
N VAL A 158 22.34 -13.40 26.69
CA VAL A 158 21.19 -12.53 26.53
C VAL A 158 21.61 -11.31 25.75
N ARG A 159 20.75 -10.88 24.84
CA ARG A 159 20.88 -9.63 24.11
C ARG A 159 19.58 -8.85 24.24
N TYR A 160 19.68 -7.54 24.30
CA TYR A 160 18.57 -6.63 24.15
C TYR A 160 18.84 -5.74 22.95
N ASP A 161 17.84 -5.55 22.08
CA ASP A 161 17.93 -4.69 20.90
C ASP A 161 16.76 -3.70 20.86
N TYR A 162 17.02 -2.41 20.94
CA TYR A 162 16.04 -1.38 20.65
C TYR A 162 16.14 -0.92 19.19
N TYR A 163 15.01 -0.93 18.50
CA TYR A 163 14.86 -0.41 17.15
C TYR A 163 13.91 0.79 17.19
N GLY A 164 14.45 2.01 17.12
CA GLY A 164 13.64 3.22 17.23
C GLY A 164 12.67 3.38 16.06
N VAL A 165 11.54 4.05 16.29
CA VAL A 165 10.59 4.39 15.23
C VAL A 165 11.26 5.36 14.24
N PRO A 166 11.21 5.14 12.92
CA PRO A 166 11.82 6.06 11.95
C PRO A 166 11.12 7.41 11.93
N TRP A 167 11.87 8.47 11.66
CA TRP A 167 11.35 9.82 11.40
C TRP A 167 11.94 10.40 10.11
N GLU A 168 11.25 11.39 9.55
CA GLU A 168 11.72 12.10 8.36
C GLU A 168 12.27 13.47 8.76
N LYS A 169 13.40 13.85 8.16
CA LYS A 169 14.18 15.05 8.51
C LYS A 169 13.40 16.35 8.38
N PHE A 170 12.48 16.45 7.44
CA PHE A 170 11.65 17.62 7.21
C PHE A 170 10.22 17.47 7.75
N GLY A 171 9.99 16.47 8.61
CA GLY A 171 8.72 16.23 9.29
C GLY A 171 7.59 15.74 8.38
N ALA A 172 7.87 15.36 7.13
CA ALA A 172 6.84 15.09 6.12
C ALA A 172 6.31 13.63 6.17
N VAL A 173 6.18 13.04 7.36
CA VAL A 173 5.57 11.71 7.58
C VAL A 173 4.09 11.88 7.88
N PRO A 174 3.17 11.53 6.96
CA PRO A 174 1.76 11.54 7.24
C PRO A 174 1.36 10.29 8.04
N ARG A 175 0.48 10.48 9.02
CA ARG A 175 -0.20 9.43 9.79
C ARG A 175 -1.66 9.84 9.96
N PRO A 176 -2.63 8.90 10.01
CA PRO A 176 -3.98 9.24 10.41
C PRO A 176 -4.02 9.87 11.80
N VAL A 177 -4.84 10.90 11.97
CA VAL A 177 -5.17 11.45 13.28
C VAL A 177 -5.79 10.33 14.13
N GLY A 178 -5.28 10.14 15.35
CA GLY A 178 -5.69 9.02 16.21
C GLY A 178 -5.01 7.69 15.88
N GLY A 179 -4.03 7.67 14.97
CA GLY A 179 -3.24 6.49 14.66
C GLY A 179 -4.03 5.40 13.93
N GLU A 180 -3.85 4.15 14.35
CA GLU A 180 -4.57 3.01 13.79
C GLU A 180 -6.09 3.21 13.74
N SER A 181 -6.67 3.81 14.78
CA SER A 181 -8.12 4.06 14.84
C SER A 181 -8.64 4.93 13.69
N GLY A 182 -7.83 5.89 13.23
CA GLY A 182 -8.18 6.77 12.12
C GLY A 182 -8.21 6.07 10.75
N LEU A 183 -7.65 4.85 10.63
CA LEU A 183 -7.65 4.07 9.39
C LEU A 183 -9.02 3.48 9.04
N PHE A 184 -9.90 3.30 10.04
CA PHE A 184 -11.24 2.74 9.86
C PHE A 184 -12.22 3.74 9.25
N GLY A 185 -11.85 5.03 9.25
CA GLY A 185 -12.60 6.09 8.59
C GLY A 185 -14.03 6.20 9.11
N LEU A 186 -14.98 6.41 8.20
CA LEU A 186 -16.38 6.67 8.56
C LEU A 186 -17.08 5.51 9.28
N SER A 187 -16.64 4.27 9.09
CA SER A 187 -17.32 3.11 9.69
C SER A 187 -17.11 3.03 11.20
N GLY A 188 -15.95 3.47 11.72
CA GLY A 188 -15.66 3.41 13.15
C GLY A 188 -14.18 3.59 13.46
N THR A 189 -13.72 2.93 14.51
CA THR A 189 -12.35 3.08 15.04
C THR A 189 -11.66 1.74 15.33
N SER A 190 -12.33 0.62 15.03
CA SER A 190 -11.84 -0.72 15.35
C SER A 190 -12.35 -1.78 14.38
N PHE A 191 -11.75 -2.98 14.42
CA PHE A 191 -12.24 -4.14 13.68
C PHE A 191 -13.68 -4.51 14.02
N ALA A 192 -14.16 -4.19 15.23
CA ALA A 192 -15.53 -4.44 15.65
C ALA A 192 -16.56 -3.52 14.98
N ASP A 193 -16.12 -2.47 14.28
CA ASP A 193 -16.99 -1.58 13.49
C ASP A 193 -16.96 -1.95 11.99
N MET A 194 -16.09 -2.87 11.59
CA MET A 194 -15.99 -3.32 10.21
C MET A 194 -17.18 -4.22 9.83
N TRP A 195 -17.48 -4.23 8.51
CA TRP A 195 -18.54 -5.08 7.91
C TRP A 195 -19.92 -4.90 8.55
N GLN A 196 -20.23 -3.71 9.06
CA GLN A 196 -21.56 -3.33 9.55
C GLN A 196 -22.14 -2.20 8.69
N PRO A 197 -22.74 -2.53 7.52
CA PRO A 197 -23.39 -1.55 6.66
C PRO A 197 -24.36 -0.65 7.44
N GLY A 198 -24.20 0.67 7.32
CA GLY A 198 -25.09 1.65 7.97
C GLY A 198 -24.65 2.10 9.35
N ARG A 199 -23.72 1.39 9.99
CA ARG A 199 -23.06 1.87 11.20
C ARG A 199 -21.91 2.81 10.81
N LEU A 200 -22.02 4.08 11.17
CA LEU A 200 -21.06 5.14 10.82
C LEU A 200 -20.56 5.83 12.09
N ASN A 201 -19.88 5.09 12.95
CA ASN A 201 -19.44 5.58 14.27
C ASN A 201 -18.08 6.30 14.23
N GLY A 202 -17.51 6.48 13.04
CA GLY A 202 -16.23 7.14 12.85
C GLY A 202 -16.38 8.49 12.15
N SER A 203 -15.28 8.97 11.60
CA SER A 203 -15.21 10.19 10.81
C SER A 203 -14.37 9.96 9.57
N LEU A 204 -14.46 10.86 8.58
CA LEU A 204 -13.50 10.82 7.47
C LEU A 204 -12.08 10.80 8.02
N THR A 205 -11.24 9.91 7.48
CA THR A 205 -9.84 9.84 7.84
C THR A 205 -9.19 11.18 7.56
N GLN A 206 -8.63 11.76 8.61
CA GLN A 206 -7.80 12.95 8.56
C GLN A 206 -6.35 12.56 8.79
N LEU A 207 -5.42 13.30 8.20
CA LEU A 207 -4.00 13.02 8.29
C LEU A 207 -3.29 14.17 9.00
N GLU A 208 -2.21 13.83 9.67
CA GLU A 208 -1.31 14.78 10.31
C GLU A 208 0.15 14.41 10.02
N PHE A 209 1.01 15.43 9.99
CA PHE A 209 2.45 15.21 9.95
C PHE A 209 2.98 14.91 11.34
N VAL A 210 3.81 13.86 11.46
CA VAL A 210 4.36 13.37 12.73
C VAL A 210 5.89 13.24 12.70
N GLY A 211 6.50 13.11 13.87
CA GLY A 211 7.94 12.95 14.08
C GLY A 211 8.65 14.27 14.41
N LYS A 212 9.90 14.15 14.86
CA LYS A 212 10.70 15.20 15.54
C LYS A 212 10.66 16.61 14.93
N ASN A 213 10.62 16.72 13.60
CA ASN A 213 10.65 18.01 12.88
C ASN A 213 9.32 18.36 12.19
N SER A 214 8.22 17.73 12.61
CA SER A 214 6.87 17.98 12.11
C SER A 214 6.10 18.96 13.03
N PRO A 215 4.92 19.45 12.61
CA PRO A 215 3.99 20.16 13.48
C PRO A 215 3.55 19.39 14.73
N ASN A 216 3.68 18.05 14.74
CA ASN A 216 3.36 17.19 15.88
C ASN A 216 4.60 16.40 16.33
N PRO A 217 5.61 17.04 16.94
CA PRO A 217 6.90 16.42 17.24
C PRO A 217 6.81 15.27 18.26
N ASP A 218 5.83 15.31 19.16
CA ASP A 218 5.61 14.29 20.20
C ASP A 218 4.85 13.06 19.68
N ARG A 219 4.36 13.12 18.44
CA ARG A 219 3.68 11.99 17.80
C ARG A 219 4.67 11.23 16.94
N GLN A 220 4.67 9.91 17.07
CA GLN A 220 5.44 8.99 16.24
C GLN A 220 4.55 8.31 15.20
N LEU A 221 5.15 7.59 14.26
CA LEU A 221 4.44 6.81 13.24
C LEU A 221 3.68 5.61 13.83
N TYR A 222 4.28 4.97 14.83
CA TYR A 222 3.74 3.92 15.70
C TYR A 222 4.52 3.97 17.02
N LYS A 223 4.12 3.21 18.06
CA LYS A 223 4.80 3.22 19.36
C LYS A 223 6.14 2.47 19.29
N ASP A 224 7.08 2.87 20.13
CA ASP A 224 8.31 2.13 20.35
C ASP A 224 8.06 0.72 20.93
N ASP A 225 8.76 -0.29 20.40
CA ASP A 225 8.75 -1.66 20.93
C ASP A 225 9.96 -1.90 21.83
N TRP A 226 9.70 -2.04 23.13
CA TRP A 226 10.70 -2.27 24.16
C TRP A 226 10.85 -3.75 24.55
N ASN A 227 10.12 -4.66 23.91
CA ASN A 227 10.06 -6.07 24.32
C ASN A 227 11.00 -6.97 23.50
N ASN A 228 12.22 -6.49 23.28
CA ASN A 228 13.19 -7.08 22.36
C ASN A 228 14.33 -7.83 23.07
N LEU A 229 13.98 -8.69 24.01
CA LEU A 229 14.95 -9.53 24.73
C LEU A 229 15.20 -10.84 23.98
N ALA A 230 16.45 -11.07 23.61
CA ALA A 230 16.94 -12.21 22.85
C ALA A 230 17.81 -13.13 23.73
N PRO A 231 17.22 -14.09 24.47
CA PRO A 231 18.00 -15.11 25.17
C PRO A 231 18.63 -16.11 24.19
N ALA A 232 19.79 -16.64 24.57
CA ALA A 232 20.48 -17.73 23.93
C ALA A 232 21.00 -18.69 25.00
N VAL A 233 20.65 -19.97 24.90
CA VAL A 233 21.08 -21.01 25.84
C VAL A 233 21.55 -22.20 25.03
N GLY A 234 22.70 -22.73 25.38
CA GLY A 234 23.22 -23.96 24.80
C GLY A 234 24.07 -24.75 25.78
N PHE A 235 24.39 -25.97 25.40
CA PHE A 235 25.32 -26.80 26.14
C PHE A 235 26.11 -27.70 25.20
N SER A 236 27.27 -28.13 25.69
CA SER A 236 28.08 -29.18 25.09
C SER A 236 28.50 -30.15 26.18
N TRP A 237 28.21 -31.44 25.98
CA TRP A 237 28.45 -32.49 26.96
C TRP A 237 29.13 -33.71 26.33
N SER A 238 30.35 -34.00 26.78
CA SER A 238 31.04 -35.27 26.54
C SER A 238 30.52 -36.32 27.53
N LEU A 239 29.80 -37.32 27.04
CA LEU A 239 29.10 -38.32 27.85
C LEU A 239 30.10 -39.35 28.42
N PRO A 240 30.29 -39.43 29.74
CA PRO A 240 31.36 -40.26 30.32
C PRO A 240 31.04 -41.77 30.27
N TRP A 241 29.76 -42.14 30.23
CA TRP A 241 29.30 -43.54 30.29
C TRP A 241 29.38 -44.30 28.96
N TRP A 242 29.71 -43.64 27.85
CA TRP A 242 29.89 -44.28 26.54
C TRP A 242 31.32 -44.14 26.00
N GLY A 243 32.27 -44.01 26.92
CA GLY A 243 33.67 -43.76 26.64
C GLY A 243 34.00 -42.28 26.70
N GLN A 244 35.01 -41.95 27.50
CA GLN A 244 35.49 -40.59 27.67
C GLN A 244 35.79 -39.96 26.30
N ASP A 245 35.17 -38.81 26.04
CA ASP A 245 35.33 -38.01 24.82
C ASP A 245 34.93 -38.71 23.51
N LYS A 246 34.25 -39.87 23.58
CA LYS A 246 33.79 -40.60 22.40
C LYS A 246 32.41 -40.19 21.91
N THR A 247 31.53 -39.72 22.80
CA THR A 247 30.20 -39.24 22.43
C THR A 247 29.99 -37.84 22.98
N VAL A 248 29.69 -36.89 22.09
CA VAL A 248 29.41 -35.51 22.44
C VAL A 248 27.99 -35.14 22.03
N VAL A 249 27.24 -34.59 22.96
CA VAL A 249 25.92 -34.02 22.71
C VAL A 249 26.02 -32.51 22.78
N ARG A 250 25.51 -31.83 21.76
CA ARG A 250 25.39 -30.38 21.74
C ARG A 250 23.94 -30.01 21.47
N ALA A 251 23.43 -29.03 22.19
CA ALA A 251 22.13 -28.46 21.87
C ALA A 251 22.15 -26.97 22.16
N GLY A 252 21.32 -26.23 21.42
CA GLY A 252 21.20 -24.80 21.57
C GLY A 252 19.81 -24.32 21.20
N TYR A 253 19.40 -23.24 21.84
CA TYR A 253 18.20 -22.47 21.55
C TYR A 253 18.56 -20.98 21.61
N GLY A 254 18.03 -20.18 20.69
CA GLY A 254 18.20 -18.73 20.74
C GLY A 254 17.16 -17.98 19.95
N ILE A 255 16.95 -16.73 20.34
CA ILE A 255 16.09 -15.77 19.66
C ILE A 255 16.95 -14.74 18.93
N SER A 256 16.56 -14.39 17.71
CA SER A 256 17.12 -13.25 16.98
C SER A 256 16.00 -12.41 16.38
N TYR A 257 16.10 -11.08 16.51
CA TYR A 257 15.16 -10.15 15.89
C TYR A 257 15.58 -9.85 14.45
N SER A 258 14.61 -9.59 13.57
CA SER A 258 14.87 -9.31 12.14
C SER A 258 15.60 -7.99 11.88
N GLY A 259 15.94 -7.24 12.92
CA GLY A 259 16.48 -5.90 12.81
C GLY A 259 15.43 -4.86 12.47
N ALA A 260 15.84 -3.60 12.46
CA ALA A 260 15.02 -2.54 11.91
C ALA A 260 14.82 -2.71 10.40
N ALA A 261 13.69 -2.18 9.88
CA ALA A 261 13.44 -2.13 8.46
C ALA A 261 14.46 -1.20 7.78
N ARG A 262 15.56 -1.72 7.25
CA ARG A 262 16.59 -0.88 6.58
C ARG A 262 15.96 -0.15 5.38
N PHE A 263 15.84 1.17 5.51
CA PHE A 263 14.88 2.01 4.78
C PHE A 263 15.43 2.60 3.48
N ASN A 264 14.58 2.61 2.44
CA ASN A 264 14.25 3.80 1.63
C ASN A 264 13.08 3.55 0.69
N SER A 265 13.05 2.42 -0.03
CA SER A 265 11.99 2.15 -1.01
C SER A 265 10.67 1.73 -0.36
N GLY A 266 10.70 0.84 0.65
CA GLY A 266 9.48 0.35 1.29
C GLY A 266 8.67 1.44 2.02
N LEU A 267 9.29 2.16 2.95
CA LEU A 267 8.58 3.18 3.74
C LEU A 267 8.19 4.40 2.91
N SER A 268 9.03 4.81 1.93
CA SER A 268 8.66 5.87 0.99
C SER A 268 7.51 5.47 0.07
N LEU A 269 7.33 4.18 -0.25
CA LEU A 269 6.15 3.69 -0.96
C LEU A 269 4.90 3.73 -0.07
N TYR A 270 5.01 3.36 1.22
CA TYR A 270 3.87 3.35 2.14
C TYR A 270 3.39 4.76 2.53
N ILE A 271 4.32 5.66 2.81
CA ILE A 271 4.05 7.09 3.01
C ILE A 271 3.77 7.76 1.65
N GLY A 272 4.24 7.14 0.56
CA GLY A 272 4.11 7.51 -0.85
C GLY A 272 2.68 7.60 -1.34
N THR A 273 1.90 6.59 -0.98
CA THR A 273 0.54 6.41 -1.44
C THR A 273 -0.46 7.24 -0.64
N VAL A 274 -0.09 7.75 0.54
CA VAL A 274 -1.01 8.45 1.43
C VAL A 274 -1.63 9.66 0.72
N PRO A 275 -2.98 9.75 0.65
CA PRO A 275 -3.63 10.81 -0.10
C PRO A 275 -3.35 12.18 0.49
N GLY A 276 -3.20 13.19 -0.36
CA GLY A 276 -2.80 14.54 0.06
C GLY A 276 -1.31 14.70 0.38
N SER A 277 -0.48 13.66 0.20
CA SER A 277 0.99 13.80 0.20
C SER A 277 1.54 14.21 -1.17
N SER A 278 0.79 13.95 -2.23
CA SER A 278 0.99 14.41 -3.60
C SER A 278 -0.36 14.68 -4.26
N THR A 279 -0.35 15.39 -5.38
CA THR A 279 -1.55 15.58 -6.19
C THR A 279 -1.17 15.88 -7.64
N SER A 280 -2.07 15.51 -8.55
CA SER A 280 -1.91 15.66 -9.98
C SER A 280 -2.99 16.59 -10.51
N GLN A 281 -2.59 17.63 -11.22
CA GLN A 281 -3.49 18.50 -11.95
C GLN A 281 -3.68 17.94 -13.36
N THR A 282 -4.89 17.45 -13.65
CA THR A 282 -5.33 16.96 -14.95
C THR A 282 -6.36 17.88 -15.58
N LEU A 283 -6.73 17.67 -16.85
CA LEU A 283 -7.90 18.37 -17.42
C LEU A 283 -9.16 18.10 -16.60
N ALA A 284 -9.35 16.86 -16.12
CA ALA A 284 -10.50 16.48 -15.31
C ALA A 284 -10.51 17.17 -13.94
N THR A 285 -9.39 17.15 -13.19
CA THR A 285 -9.34 17.79 -11.86
C THR A 285 -9.49 19.31 -11.92
N ARG A 286 -9.19 19.91 -13.07
CA ARG A 286 -9.34 21.35 -13.32
C ARG A 286 -10.71 21.75 -13.84
N GLY A 287 -11.65 20.81 -14.01
CA GLY A 287 -12.96 21.08 -14.58
C GLY A 287 -12.93 21.43 -16.08
N LEU A 288 -11.86 21.02 -16.77
CA LEU A 288 -11.64 21.27 -18.19
C LEU A 288 -11.93 20.04 -19.08
N ALA A 289 -12.28 18.91 -18.48
CA ALA A 289 -12.63 17.70 -19.22
C ALA A 289 -13.86 17.91 -20.13
N GLY A 290 -13.88 17.22 -21.28
CA GLY A 290 -14.96 17.32 -22.26
C GLY A 290 -14.78 18.44 -23.29
N ASN A 291 -13.78 19.31 -23.15
CA ASN A 291 -13.41 20.30 -24.15
C ASN A 291 -12.41 19.72 -25.16
N TYR A 292 -12.43 20.23 -26.41
CA TYR A 292 -11.42 19.88 -27.40
C TYR A 292 -10.15 20.72 -27.21
N TYR A 293 -9.02 20.03 -27.06
CA TYR A 293 -7.70 20.63 -26.99
C TYR A 293 -6.79 20.01 -28.06
N ASN A 294 -5.84 20.79 -28.56
CA ASN A 294 -4.73 20.36 -29.40
C ASN A 294 -3.45 21.09 -28.95
N LEU A 295 -2.34 20.88 -29.67
CA LEU A 295 -1.05 21.47 -29.30
C LEU A 295 -1.01 23.01 -29.38
N THR A 296 -1.96 23.69 -30.04
CA THR A 296 -1.98 25.15 -30.15
C THR A 296 -2.80 25.84 -29.06
N ASN A 297 -3.69 25.13 -28.37
CA ASN A 297 -4.57 25.69 -27.32
C ASN A 297 -4.45 24.98 -25.97
N LEU A 298 -3.26 24.44 -25.67
CA LEU A 298 -2.97 23.75 -24.43
C LEU A 298 -3.21 24.64 -23.20
N PRO A 299 -3.96 24.20 -22.17
CA PRO A 299 -4.17 24.95 -20.94
C PRO A 299 -2.95 24.82 -20.01
N LEU A 300 -1.77 25.23 -20.48
CA LEU A 300 -0.50 25.21 -19.75
C LEU A 300 0.01 26.64 -19.44
N PRO A 301 0.76 26.83 -18.34
CA PRO A 301 1.12 25.82 -17.34
C PRO A 301 -0.09 25.41 -16.51
N ALA A 302 -0.17 24.13 -16.12
CA ALA A 302 -1.14 23.73 -15.11
C ALA A 302 -0.80 24.47 -13.80
N PRO A 303 -1.77 25.15 -13.14
CA PRO A 303 -1.55 25.87 -11.90
C PRO A 303 -1.38 24.91 -10.73
N ALA A 304 -0.83 25.40 -9.62
CA ALA A 304 -0.80 24.63 -8.38
C ALA A 304 -2.23 24.35 -7.88
N PRO A 305 -2.46 23.22 -7.21
CA PRO A 305 -3.75 22.92 -6.57
C PRO A 305 -4.11 23.97 -5.53
N THR A 306 -5.41 24.20 -5.36
CA THR A 306 -5.92 25.04 -4.26
C THR A 306 -6.02 24.25 -2.96
N GLU A 307 -6.10 22.92 -3.03
CA GLU A 307 -6.09 22.05 -1.87
C GLU A 307 -4.77 22.16 -1.12
N LYS A 308 -4.83 22.15 0.22
CA LYS A 308 -3.63 22.10 1.06
C LYS A 308 -3.13 20.65 1.20
N PRO A 309 -1.84 20.43 1.46
CA PRO A 309 -1.34 19.10 1.80
C PRO A 309 -2.13 18.49 2.96
N LEU A 310 -2.29 17.16 2.93
CA LEU A 310 -3.13 16.40 3.86
C LEU A 310 -4.61 16.78 3.89
N PHE A 311 -5.13 17.41 2.83
CA PHE A 311 -6.57 17.64 2.72
C PHE A 311 -7.36 16.34 2.90
N VAL A 312 -8.53 16.45 3.52
CA VAL A 312 -9.41 15.30 3.74
C VAL A 312 -9.94 14.80 2.41
N TRP A 313 -9.61 13.56 2.07
CA TRP A 313 -10.04 12.96 0.82
C TRP A 313 -11.57 12.78 0.81
N PRO A 314 -12.31 13.31 -0.18
CA PRO A 314 -13.77 13.28 -0.15
C PRO A 314 -14.31 11.91 -0.57
N LEU A 315 -15.51 11.54 -0.08
CA LEU A 315 -16.19 10.28 -0.41
C LEU A 315 -16.55 10.09 -1.88
N THR A 316 -16.57 11.19 -2.65
CA THR A 316 -16.81 11.18 -4.08
C THR A 316 -15.56 10.80 -4.88
N ARG A 317 -14.41 10.67 -4.22
CA ARG A 317 -13.11 10.38 -4.80
C ARG A 317 -12.56 9.08 -4.21
N ARG A 318 -13.13 7.95 -4.63
CA ARG A 318 -12.83 6.59 -4.11
C ARG A 318 -11.74 5.86 -4.91
N ASP A 319 -10.76 6.63 -5.38
CA ASP A 319 -9.60 6.20 -6.18
C ASP A 319 -8.29 6.30 -5.38
N GLY A 320 -8.38 6.55 -4.07
CA GLY A 320 -7.24 6.73 -3.19
C GLY A 320 -6.71 5.41 -2.66
N ALA A 321 -5.46 5.40 -2.22
CA ALA A 321 -4.93 4.27 -1.47
C ALA A 321 -4.26 4.80 -0.21
N MET A 322 -4.44 4.14 0.93
CA MET A 322 -3.77 4.53 2.15
C MET A 322 -3.22 3.28 2.85
N VAL A 323 -2.00 3.41 3.36
CA VAL A 323 -1.38 2.38 4.19
C VAL A 323 -1.01 3.02 5.51
N GLY A 324 -1.44 2.41 6.60
CA GLY A 324 -1.02 2.76 7.96
C GLY A 324 -0.30 1.61 8.64
N PHE A 325 0.10 1.86 9.88
CA PHE A 325 0.68 0.86 10.77
C PHE A 325 -0.23 0.69 11.98
N THR A 326 -0.20 -0.51 12.58
CA THR A 326 -0.80 -0.70 13.89
C THR A 326 -0.01 0.10 14.90
N ASP A 327 -0.69 0.64 15.91
CA ASP A 327 -0.05 1.51 16.89
C ASP A 327 0.92 0.71 17.80
N ASP A 328 0.63 -0.56 18.03
CA ASP A 328 1.35 -1.52 18.88
C ASP A 328 2.28 -2.44 18.08
N ARG A 329 2.78 -1.95 16.94
CA ARG A 329 3.66 -2.73 16.06
C ARG A 329 4.86 -3.30 16.83
N VAL A 330 5.07 -4.60 16.64
CA VAL A 330 6.13 -5.38 17.25
C VAL A 330 7.21 -5.80 16.25
N VAL A 331 8.42 -6.05 16.77
CA VAL A 331 9.56 -6.49 15.96
C VAL A 331 9.48 -8.01 15.71
N PRO A 332 9.57 -8.47 14.45
CA PRO A 332 9.59 -9.89 14.12
C PRO A 332 10.83 -10.57 14.67
N TYR A 333 10.69 -11.83 15.09
CA TYR A 333 11.81 -12.61 15.59
C TYR A 333 11.78 -14.06 15.10
N ILE A 334 12.96 -14.64 15.06
CA ILE A 334 13.21 -16.03 14.69
C ILE A 334 13.75 -16.74 15.92
N GLN A 335 13.14 -17.87 16.24
CA GLN A 335 13.62 -18.81 17.23
C GLN A 335 14.36 -19.91 16.49
N ASN A 336 15.61 -20.18 16.86
CA ASN A 336 16.41 -21.25 16.28
C ASN A 336 16.77 -22.25 17.37
N TRP A 337 16.65 -23.54 17.06
CA TRP A 337 17.13 -24.61 17.93
C TRP A 337 17.84 -25.69 17.15
N ASN A 338 18.81 -26.33 17.81
CA ASN A 338 19.54 -27.45 17.26
C ASN A 338 19.84 -28.49 18.33
N LEU A 339 19.96 -29.74 17.89
CA LEU A 339 20.46 -30.86 18.65
C LEU A 339 21.43 -31.64 17.76
N GLU A 340 22.61 -31.90 18.27
CA GLU A 340 23.66 -32.66 17.62
C GLU A 340 24.13 -33.77 18.55
N VAL A 341 24.27 -34.97 18.00
CA VAL A 341 24.96 -36.08 18.64
C VAL A 341 26.09 -36.52 17.72
N GLN A 342 27.31 -36.38 18.20
CA GLN A 342 28.52 -36.82 17.52
C GLN A 342 29.11 -38.01 18.28
N ARG A 343 29.49 -39.08 17.57
CA ARG A 343 30.12 -40.25 18.16
C ARG A 343 31.27 -40.78 17.33
N GLU A 344 32.41 -41.00 17.97
CA GLU A 344 33.50 -41.82 17.43
C GLU A 344 33.09 -43.30 17.48
N LEU A 345 32.97 -43.93 16.31
CA LEU A 345 32.65 -45.36 16.18
C LEU A 345 33.93 -46.20 16.05
N ALA A 346 34.97 -45.66 15.41
CA ALA A 346 36.31 -46.25 15.30
C ALA A 346 37.36 -45.13 15.17
N ARG A 347 38.66 -45.47 15.26
CA ARG A 347 39.79 -44.51 15.25
C ARG A 347 39.79 -43.50 14.09
N ASN A 348 39.08 -43.80 13.01
CA ASN A 348 38.96 -42.99 11.80
C ASN A 348 37.52 -42.88 11.29
N LEU A 349 36.52 -43.20 12.12
CA LEU A 349 35.11 -43.15 11.75
C LEU A 349 34.30 -42.41 12.83
N THR A 350 33.71 -41.29 12.44
CA THR A 350 32.77 -40.51 13.28
C THR A 350 31.40 -40.50 12.63
N LEU A 351 30.37 -40.77 13.40
CA LEU A 351 28.98 -40.55 13.00
C LEU A 351 28.45 -39.30 13.68
N GLU A 352 27.71 -38.50 12.92
CA GLU A 352 27.06 -37.29 13.40
C GLU A 352 25.60 -37.30 12.97
N ALA A 353 24.71 -37.05 13.91
CA ALA A 353 23.30 -36.81 13.63
C ALA A 353 22.92 -35.42 14.15
N ARG A 354 22.33 -34.61 13.27
CA ARG A 354 21.89 -33.24 13.58
C ARG A 354 20.41 -33.07 13.29
N TYR A 355 19.73 -32.40 14.22
CA TYR A 355 18.40 -31.85 14.02
C TYR A 355 18.48 -30.33 14.17
N VAL A 356 17.92 -29.60 13.20
CA VAL A 356 17.90 -28.13 13.18
C VAL A 356 16.48 -27.67 12.90
N GLY A 357 15.98 -26.74 13.71
CA GLY A 357 14.66 -26.15 13.55
C GLY A 357 14.71 -24.62 13.67
N SER A 358 13.83 -23.97 12.93
CA SER A 358 13.62 -22.52 13.01
C SER A 358 12.12 -22.20 12.96
N LYS A 359 11.71 -21.15 13.67
CA LYS A 359 10.33 -20.64 13.68
C LYS A 359 10.30 -19.11 13.72
N GLY A 360 9.63 -18.50 12.74
CA GLY A 360 9.29 -17.09 12.75
C GLY A 360 8.05 -16.80 13.62
N THR A 361 8.07 -15.73 14.41
CA THR A 361 6.94 -15.28 15.25
C THR A 361 6.79 -13.76 15.17
N LYS A 362 5.55 -13.24 15.29
CA LYS A 362 5.21 -11.81 15.14
C LYS A 362 5.69 -11.21 13.80
N LEU A 363 5.63 -12.02 12.74
CA LEU A 363 6.01 -11.58 11.39
C LEU A 363 5.08 -10.45 10.93
N TRP A 364 5.62 -9.49 10.18
CA TRP A 364 4.81 -8.41 9.65
C TRP A 364 3.83 -8.93 8.60
N GLY A 365 2.53 -8.71 8.86
CA GLY A 365 1.44 -8.93 7.93
C GLY A 365 0.84 -7.62 7.45
N ARG A 366 -0.06 -7.72 6.47
CA ARG A 366 -0.89 -6.62 6.00
C ARG A 366 -2.32 -7.11 5.91
N ILE A 367 -3.25 -6.27 6.35
CA ILE A 367 -4.68 -6.52 6.21
C ILE A 367 -5.25 -5.40 5.35
N ASN A 368 -6.06 -5.75 4.36
CA ASN A 368 -6.83 -4.75 3.64
C ASN A 368 -8.06 -4.39 4.48
N LEU A 369 -8.08 -3.18 5.02
CA LEU A 369 -9.23 -2.69 5.78
C LEU A 369 -10.40 -2.31 4.86
N ASN A 370 -10.13 -1.94 3.60
CA ASN A 370 -11.15 -1.52 2.66
C ASN A 370 -11.59 -2.66 1.72
N THR A 371 -12.02 -3.77 2.32
CA THR A 371 -12.54 -4.92 1.55
C THR A 371 -13.98 -4.71 1.12
N VAL A 372 -14.33 -5.37 0.02
CA VAL A 372 -15.71 -5.44 -0.47
C VAL A 372 -16.51 -6.37 0.44
N ASN A 373 -17.60 -5.84 0.99
CA ASN A 373 -18.64 -6.55 1.69
C ASN A 373 -19.76 -6.94 0.70
N ILE A 374 -20.12 -8.21 0.69
CA ILE A 374 -21.26 -8.76 -0.06
C ILE A 374 -22.21 -9.60 0.79
N PHE A 375 -21.85 -9.85 2.06
CA PHE A 375 -22.52 -10.83 2.92
C PHE A 375 -23.53 -10.13 3.83
N GLU A 376 -23.11 -9.08 4.54
CA GLU A 376 -23.97 -8.39 5.52
C GLU A 376 -24.91 -7.35 4.88
N ASN A 377 -24.89 -7.19 3.56
CA ASN A 377 -25.66 -6.18 2.83
C ASN A 377 -26.67 -6.75 1.80
N GLY A 378 -26.75 -8.08 1.66
CA GLY A 378 -27.68 -8.74 0.72
C GLY A 378 -27.27 -8.66 -0.76
N ILE A 379 -26.10 -8.09 -1.10
CA ILE A 379 -25.64 -8.02 -2.49
C ILE A 379 -25.40 -9.41 -3.08
N LEU A 380 -24.85 -10.35 -2.31
CA LEU A 380 -24.62 -11.71 -2.78
C LEU A 380 -25.93 -12.39 -3.19
N GLU A 381 -26.99 -12.24 -2.39
CA GLU A 381 -28.31 -12.77 -2.69
C GLU A 381 -28.90 -12.09 -3.94
N ALA A 382 -28.90 -10.75 -3.99
CA ALA A 382 -29.39 -9.99 -5.13
C ALA A 382 -28.65 -10.33 -6.44
N PHE A 383 -27.34 -10.54 -6.35
CA PHE A 383 -26.50 -10.97 -7.46
C PHE A 383 -26.91 -12.36 -7.96
N ASN A 384 -27.10 -13.32 -7.05
CA ASN A 384 -27.51 -14.69 -7.41
C ASN A 384 -28.91 -14.73 -8.04
N ILE A 385 -29.88 -13.99 -7.49
CA ILE A 385 -31.21 -13.82 -8.08
C ILE A 385 -31.09 -13.27 -9.51
N THR A 386 -30.30 -12.21 -9.68
CA THR A 386 -30.10 -11.56 -10.98
C THR A 386 -29.41 -12.48 -11.98
N ARG A 387 -28.42 -13.26 -11.54
CA ARG A 387 -27.71 -14.26 -12.34
C ARG A 387 -28.62 -15.40 -12.79
N ALA A 388 -29.56 -15.83 -11.95
CA ALA A 388 -30.56 -16.85 -12.27
C ALA A 388 -31.67 -16.34 -13.21
N GLY A 389 -31.64 -15.06 -13.63
CA GLY A 389 -32.67 -14.45 -14.47
C GLY A 389 -33.81 -13.77 -13.70
N GLY A 390 -33.83 -13.88 -12.37
CA GLY A 390 -34.81 -13.22 -11.50
C GLY A 390 -34.57 -11.71 -11.36
N ASN A 391 -35.48 -11.03 -10.66
CA ASN A 391 -35.39 -9.59 -10.39
C ASN A 391 -35.21 -9.35 -8.88
N ALA A 392 -34.06 -8.79 -8.51
CA ALA A 392 -33.74 -8.47 -7.12
C ALA A 392 -34.19 -7.05 -6.78
N ALA A 393 -35.10 -6.93 -5.81
CA ALA A 393 -35.63 -5.65 -5.37
C ALA A 393 -34.55 -4.66 -4.89
N LEU A 394 -33.43 -5.19 -4.37
CA LEU A 394 -32.27 -4.39 -3.95
C LEU A 394 -31.72 -3.54 -5.11
N PHE A 395 -31.60 -4.10 -6.32
CA PHE A 395 -31.08 -3.37 -7.47
C PHE A 395 -32.11 -2.40 -8.06
N ASP A 396 -33.41 -2.70 -7.93
CA ASP A 396 -34.47 -1.74 -8.26
C ASP A 396 -34.42 -0.53 -7.36
N GLN A 397 -34.18 -0.71 -6.06
CA GLN A 397 -34.05 0.38 -5.09
C GLN A 397 -32.78 1.21 -5.35
N MET A 398 -31.64 0.54 -5.57
CA MET A 398 -30.35 1.19 -5.77
C MET A 398 -30.31 2.04 -7.04
N LEU A 399 -30.81 1.50 -8.15
CA LEU A 399 -30.66 2.10 -9.48
C LEU A 399 -31.91 2.84 -9.96
N ARG A 400 -32.91 3.03 -9.09
CA ARG A 400 -34.17 3.68 -9.46
C ARG A 400 -33.94 5.06 -10.07
N GLY A 401 -34.64 5.34 -11.17
CA GLY A 401 -34.54 6.61 -11.88
C GLY A 401 -33.28 6.78 -12.72
N MET A 402 -32.38 5.79 -12.73
CA MET A 402 -31.16 5.82 -13.55
C MET A 402 -31.39 5.19 -14.91
N THR A 403 -30.61 5.63 -15.90
CA THR A 403 -30.49 4.98 -17.21
C THR A 403 -29.06 4.47 -17.35
N ILE A 404 -28.85 3.17 -17.14
CA ILE A 404 -27.52 2.54 -17.31
C ILE A 404 -27.32 1.88 -18.68
N ASN A 405 -28.41 1.69 -19.44
CA ASN A 405 -28.38 1.31 -20.84
C ASN A 405 -29.30 2.26 -21.62
N PRO A 406 -28.75 3.12 -22.51
CA PRO A 406 -29.57 4.02 -23.31
C PRO A 406 -30.44 3.24 -24.31
N GLY A 407 -31.60 3.80 -24.65
CA GLY A 407 -32.60 3.18 -25.52
C GLY A 407 -33.97 3.11 -24.85
N THR A 408 -34.93 2.50 -25.53
CA THR A 408 -36.34 2.42 -25.09
C THR A 408 -36.87 0.99 -25.00
N ASN A 409 -36.09 -0.02 -25.40
CA ASN A 409 -36.54 -1.41 -25.39
C ASN A 409 -36.39 -2.04 -23.99
N ALA A 410 -37.48 -2.06 -23.25
CA ALA A 410 -37.54 -2.62 -21.91
C ALA A 410 -37.13 -4.11 -21.84
N ALA A 411 -37.44 -4.91 -22.86
CA ALA A 411 -37.06 -6.33 -22.91
C ALA A 411 -35.54 -6.54 -22.99
N LEU A 412 -34.81 -5.52 -23.47
CA LEU A 412 -33.34 -5.49 -23.50
C LEU A 412 -32.76 -4.74 -22.30
N GLY A 413 -33.55 -4.43 -21.25
CA GLY A 413 -33.09 -3.70 -20.07
C GLY A 413 -32.66 -2.25 -20.38
N GLN A 414 -33.22 -1.64 -21.44
CA GLN A 414 -32.93 -0.27 -21.85
C GLN A 414 -34.00 0.70 -21.33
N GLY A 415 -33.57 1.90 -20.96
CA GLY A 415 -34.43 2.97 -20.46
C GLY A 415 -34.28 3.22 -18.96
N VAL A 416 -35.19 4.03 -18.41
CA VAL A 416 -35.17 4.43 -17.00
C VAL A 416 -35.63 3.28 -16.12
N ILE A 417 -34.79 2.91 -15.14
CA ILE A 417 -35.10 1.85 -14.18
C ILE A 417 -36.22 2.32 -13.24
N ASN A 418 -37.34 1.61 -13.22
CA ASN A 418 -38.50 1.90 -12.38
C ASN A 418 -38.93 0.72 -11.50
N GLY A 419 -38.33 -0.46 -11.69
CA GLY A 419 -38.65 -1.68 -10.95
C GLY A 419 -39.89 -2.43 -11.45
N THR A 420 -40.49 -2.01 -12.57
CA THR A 420 -41.64 -2.69 -13.19
C THR A 420 -41.35 -3.04 -14.65
N THR A 421 -41.33 -2.05 -15.54
CA THR A 421 -41.03 -2.26 -16.97
C THR A 421 -39.55 -2.47 -17.21
N VAL A 422 -38.70 -1.73 -16.49
CA VAL A 422 -37.25 -1.95 -16.47
C VAL A 422 -36.83 -2.13 -15.02
N THR A 423 -36.47 -3.36 -14.67
CA THR A 423 -35.88 -3.69 -13.37
C THR A 423 -34.38 -3.43 -13.39
N GLY A 424 -33.79 -3.13 -12.22
CA GLY A 424 -32.36 -2.97 -12.03
C GLY A 424 -31.62 -4.25 -12.44
N SER A 425 -32.15 -5.43 -12.09
CA SER A 425 -31.60 -6.72 -12.54
C SER A 425 -31.60 -6.89 -14.06
N ALA A 426 -32.68 -6.50 -14.76
CA ALA A 426 -32.72 -6.56 -16.22
C ALA A 426 -31.70 -5.61 -16.85
N ALA A 427 -31.60 -4.39 -16.33
CA ALA A 427 -30.63 -3.41 -16.80
C ALA A 427 -29.17 -3.87 -16.54
N LEU A 428 -28.88 -4.48 -15.39
CA LEU A 428 -27.56 -5.02 -15.06
C LEU A 428 -27.19 -6.24 -15.92
N ARG A 429 -28.15 -7.08 -16.32
CA ARG A 429 -27.91 -8.16 -17.29
C ARG A 429 -27.64 -7.62 -18.70
N ALA A 430 -28.24 -6.48 -19.05
CA ALA A 430 -28.06 -5.86 -20.36
C ALA A 430 -26.75 -5.07 -20.49
N ASN A 431 -26.25 -4.49 -19.39
CA ASN A 431 -25.00 -3.76 -19.39
C ASN A 431 -23.80 -4.72 -19.58
N THR A 432 -22.94 -4.40 -20.55
CA THR A 432 -21.85 -5.30 -21.00
C THR A 432 -20.89 -5.70 -19.88
N GLN A 433 -20.52 -4.76 -19.00
CA GLN A 433 -19.54 -5.01 -17.95
C GLN A 433 -20.16 -5.87 -16.83
N THR A 434 -21.34 -5.48 -16.34
CA THR A 434 -22.02 -6.23 -15.28
C THR A 434 -22.52 -7.59 -15.75
N ARG A 435 -22.89 -7.74 -17.03
CA ARG A 435 -23.17 -9.04 -17.66
C ARG A 435 -21.97 -9.97 -17.58
N GLY A 436 -20.76 -9.46 -17.83
CA GLY A 436 -19.52 -10.22 -17.69
C GLY A 436 -19.31 -10.73 -16.26
N PHE A 437 -19.51 -9.87 -15.25
CA PHE A 437 -19.43 -10.30 -13.85
C PHE A 437 -20.49 -11.34 -13.48
N LEU A 438 -21.74 -11.12 -13.91
CA LEU A 438 -22.86 -12.03 -13.70
C LEU A 438 -22.62 -13.39 -14.34
N ALA A 439 -22.07 -13.45 -15.56
CA ALA A 439 -21.76 -14.71 -16.25
C ALA A 439 -20.63 -15.49 -15.58
N ASN A 440 -19.58 -14.79 -15.11
CA ASN A 440 -18.42 -15.41 -14.46
C ASN A 440 -18.62 -15.71 -12.96
N GLY A 441 -19.64 -15.13 -12.33
CA GLY A 441 -19.89 -15.31 -10.89
C GLY A 441 -19.03 -14.40 -10.03
N ASN A 442 -18.50 -13.32 -10.61
CA ASN A 442 -17.55 -12.42 -9.96
C ASN A 442 -18.28 -11.37 -9.10
N VAL A 443 -18.97 -11.81 -8.06
CA VAL A 443 -19.78 -10.95 -7.18
C VAL A 443 -18.96 -9.83 -6.52
N GLY A 444 -17.70 -10.08 -6.15
CA GLY A 444 -16.81 -9.06 -5.55
C GLY A 444 -16.49 -7.92 -6.51
N GLN A 445 -16.17 -8.24 -7.78
CA GLN A 445 -15.94 -7.22 -8.82
C GLN A 445 -17.23 -6.48 -9.20
N PHE A 446 -18.35 -7.19 -9.21
CA PHE A 446 -19.66 -6.58 -9.43
C PHE A 446 -20.01 -5.57 -8.33
N ALA A 447 -19.80 -5.94 -7.06
CA ALA A 447 -20.05 -5.03 -5.94
C ALA A 447 -19.08 -3.84 -5.95
N ASP A 448 -17.79 -4.06 -6.23
CA ASP A 448 -16.83 -2.95 -6.37
C ASP A 448 -17.23 -1.99 -7.51
N PHE A 449 -17.70 -2.52 -8.64
CA PHE A 449 -18.23 -1.72 -9.75
C PHE A 449 -19.40 -0.83 -9.31
N LEU A 450 -20.35 -1.35 -8.54
CA LEU A 450 -21.44 -0.54 -7.97
C LEU A 450 -20.91 0.55 -7.03
N ASN A 451 -19.81 0.28 -6.34
CA ASN A 451 -19.20 1.19 -5.36
C ASN A 451 -18.32 2.28 -5.99
N SER A 452 -17.66 2.03 -7.13
CA SER A 452 -16.59 2.89 -7.67
C SER A 452 -16.87 3.46 -9.06
N ASN A 453 -17.83 2.92 -9.84
CA ASN A 453 -18.07 3.38 -11.20
C ASN A 453 -18.64 4.80 -11.24
N ALA A 454 -17.80 5.76 -11.61
CA ALA A 454 -18.19 7.16 -11.76
C ALA A 454 -18.90 7.44 -13.10
N THR A 455 -18.60 6.69 -14.16
CA THR A 455 -19.14 6.92 -15.52
C THR A 455 -20.66 6.81 -15.57
N LEU A 456 -21.21 5.76 -14.96
CA LEU A 456 -22.66 5.55 -14.88
C LEU A 456 -23.35 6.42 -13.83
N ALA A 457 -22.58 7.12 -13.01
CA ALA A 457 -23.04 7.90 -11.86
C ALA A 457 -22.75 9.40 -12.00
N GLY A 458 -22.73 9.93 -13.22
CA GLY A 458 -22.55 11.36 -13.47
C GLY A 458 -21.19 11.91 -12.99
N GLY A 459 -20.14 11.10 -13.07
CA GLY A 459 -18.78 11.47 -12.66
C GLY A 459 -18.51 11.34 -11.15
N ARG A 460 -19.42 10.74 -10.37
CA ARG A 460 -19.26 10.60 -8.91
C ARG A 460 -19.03 9.13 -8.52
N ALA A 461 -17.83 8.80 -8.04
CA ALA A 461 -17.59 7.48 -7.46
C ALA A 461 -18.52 7.28 -6.24
N GLY A 462 -19.07 6.07 -6.09
CA GLY A 462 -20.12 5.78 -5.11
C GLY A 462 -21.51 6.30 -5.48
N GLY A 463 -21.66 7.02 -6.60
CA GLY A 463 -22.92 7.65 -6.95
C GLY A 463 -24.05 6.65 -7.28
N LEU A 464 -23.74 5.43 -7.75
CA LEU A 464 -24.76 4.39 -7.94
C LEU A 464 -25.42 3.97 -6.62
N LEU A 465 -24.65 3.93 -5.52
CA LEU A 465 -25.18 3.64 -4.19
C LEU A 465 -26.02 4.79 -3.65
N LEU A 466 -25.51 6.01 -3.81
CA LEU A 466 -26.09 7.21 -3.21
C LEU A 466 -27.27 7.78 -4.01
N ASN A 467 -27.47 7.33 -5.25
CA ASN A 467 -28.52 7.85 -6.13
C ASN A 467 -29.92 7.78 -5.52
N SER A 468 -30.24 6.69 -4.82
CA SER A 468 -31.52 6.52 -4.13
C SER A 468 -31.58 7.20 -2.76
N GLY A 469 -30.43 7.57 -2.18
CA GLY A 469 -30.30 8.02 -0.79
C GLY A 469 -30.57 6.95 0.27
N LEU A 470 -30.90 5.72 -0.12
CA LEU A 470 -31.29 4.64 0.81
C LEU A 470 -30.09 3.86 1.35
N PHE A 471 -28.98 3.84 0.63
CA PHE A 471 -27.82 3.02 0.97
C PHE A 471 -26.73 3.85 1.64
N PRO A 472 -26.20 3.41 2.80
CA PRO A 472 -25.14 4.12 3.49
C PRO A 472 -23.84 4.10 2.67
N GLN A 473 -22.97 5.06 2.94
CA GLN A 473 -21.68 5.19 2.24
C GLN A 473 -20.81 3.92 2.34
N ASN A 474 -20.89 3.23 3.49
CA ASN A 474 -20.15 2.00 3.77
C ASN A 474 -20.93 0.72 3.42
N PHE A 475 -21.97 0.81 2.58
CA PHE A 475 -22.81 -0.34 2.24
C PHE A 475 -22.02 -1.48 1.61
N ILE A 476 -21.11 -1.15 0.68
CA ILE A 476 -20.26 -2.14 -0.02
C ILE A 476 -18.85 -2.17 0.55
N LYS A 477 -18.27 -1.02 0.90
CA LYS A 477 -16.88 -0.95 1.34
C LYS A 477 -16.80 -0.46 2.77
N VAL A 478 -15.96 -1.09 3.57
CA VAL A 478 -15.78 -0.75 4.98
C VAL A 478 -15.19 0.64 5.16
N ASN A 479 -14.28 1.08 4.31
CA ASN A 479 -13.80 2.47 4.32
C ASN A 479 -13.95 3.08 2.92
N PRO A 480 -15.14 3.61 2.56
CA PRO A 480 -15.43 4.06 1.21
C PRO A 480 -14.65 5.33 0.79
N GLN A 481 -13.85 5.92 1.68
CA GLN A 481 -13.07 7.12 1.40
C GLN A 481 -11.92 6.88 0.42
N PHE A 482 -11.34 5.68 0.40
CA PHE A 482 -10.12 5.36 -0.36
C PHE A 482 -10.40 4.36 -1.49
#